data_AF-A0A1G3MPC9-F1
#
_entry.id   AF-A0A1G3MPC9-F1
#
_cell.length_a   1.000
_cell.length_b   1.000
_cell.length_c   1.000
_cell.angle_alpha   90.00
_cell.angle_beta   90.00
_cell.angle_gamma   90.00
#
_symmetry.space_group_name_H-M   'P 1'
#
loop_
_entity.id
_entity.type
_entity.pdbx_description
1 polymer ?
#
loop_
_entity_poly.entity_id
_entity_poly.type
_entity_poly.pdbx_seq_one_letter_code
_entity_poly.pdbx_strand_id
1 'polypeptide(L)'
;MKNFLEAPVFIISGLLTAAIGKWQLAVLVQGDLMAFLSALAFDTLYLGLVYLLCHLMLRWLQTRPRLVLAYAAVFGLVGLMVEWFVVNNSPWTNPGADQFGLFAQWACLSLVPLMGLLERRGVQTLIVRFGLFYVVLSLIGQLALPGTWRSSFHTYMVSIGYLALLALILVKFLRDKQATKEATP
;
A
#
# COMPACT_ATOMS: atom_id res chain seq x y z
N MET A 1 12.67 -23.61 8.86
CA MET A 1 11.43 -23.68 8.03
C MET A 1 10.61 -22.39 8.01
N LYS A 2 10.66 -21.49 9.02
CA LYS A 2 9.92 -20.21 9.00
C LYS A 2 10.27 -19.30 7.79
N ASN A 3 11.53 -19.24 7.39
CA ASN A 3 12.00 -18.26 6.39
C ASN A 3 11.50 -18.51 4.94
N PHE A 4 11.10 -19.74 4.58
CA PHE A 4 10.76 -20.05 3.19
C PHE A 4 9.39 -19.48 2.77
N LEU A 5 8.49 -19.26 3.72
CA LEU A 5 7.15 -18.70 3.48
C LEU A 5 7.11 -17.16 3.62
N GLU A 6 8.16 -16.53 4.15
CA GLU A 6 8.20 -15.08 4.36
C GLU A 6 8.17 -14.31 3.05
N ALA A 7 9.01 -14.69 2.07
CA ALA A 7 9.05 -14.03 0.77
C ALA A 7 7.72 -14.16 0.00
N PRO A 8 7.14 -15.36 -0.18
CA PRO A 8 5.83 -15.49 -0.83
C PRO A 8 4.73 -14.70 -0.13
N VAL A 9 4.65 -14.76 1.20
CA VAL A 9 3.61 -14.02 1.96
C VAL A 9 3.81 -12.51 1.83
N PHE A 10 5.06 -12.03 1.86
CA PHE A 10 5.38 -10.63 1.66
C PHE A 10 4.91 -10.15 0.27
N ILE A 11 5.29 -10.89 -0.78
CA ILE A 11 4.92 -10.54 -2.16
C ILE A 11 3.41 -10.60 -2.34
N ILE A 12 2.75 -11.67 -1.90
CA ILE A 12 1.29 -11.82 -2.05
C ILE A 12 0.53 -10.72 -1.29
N SER A 13 0.91 -10.40 -0.05
CA SER A 13 0.23 -9.35 0.70
C SER A 13 0.45 -7.95 0.11
N GLY A 14 1.65 -7.67 -0.41
CA GLY A 14 1.92 -6.48 -1.20
C GLY A 14 1.06 -6.43 -2.46
N LEU A 15 1.02 -7.51 -3.24
CA LEU A 15 0.23 -7.58 -4.48
C LEU A 15 -1.26 -7.45 -4.21
N LEU A 16 -1.80 -8.07 -3.16
CA LEU A 16 -3.21 -7.89 -2.78
C LEU A 16 -3.51 -6.43 -2.43
N THR A 17 -2.56 -5.74 -1.79
CA THR A 17 -2.69 -4.31 -1.46
C THR A 17 -2.69 -3.45 -2.72
N ALA A 18 -1.80 -3.74 -3.68
CA ALA A 18 -1.73 -3.02 -4.97
C ALA A 18 -2.94 -3.31 -5.85
N ALA A 19 -3.37 -4.58 -5.90
CA ALA A 19 -4.41 -5.08 -6.78
C ALA A 19 -5.71 -4.33 -6.58
N ILE A 20 -6.07 -3.98 -5.34
CA ILE A 20 -7.29 -3.24 -5.06
C ILE A 20 -7.31 -1.89 -5.81
N GLY A 21 -6.26 -1.08 -5.69
CA GLY A 21 -6.18 0.21 -6.36
C GLY A 21 -6.03 0.10 -7.87
N LYS A 22 -5.15 -0.81 -8.34
CA LYS A 22 -4.93 -1.05 -9.78
C LYS A 22 -6.18 -1.59 -10.46
N TRP A 23 -6.95 -2.45 -9.78
CA TRP A 23 -8.21 -2.98 -10.31
C TRP A 23 -9.24 -1.87 -10.49
N GLN A 24 -9.37 -0.93 -9.54
CA GLN A 24 -10.27 0.20 -9.72
C GLN A 24 -9.89 1.06 -10.93
N LEU A 25 -8.63 1.44 -11.06
CA LEU A 25 -8.22 2.36 -12.13
C LEU A 25 -8.14 1.68 -13.50
N ALA A 26 -7.51 0.51 -13.59
CA ALA A 26 -7.32 -0.17 -14.86
C ALA A 26 -8.58 -0.92 -15.32
N VAL A 27 -9.27 -1.64 -14.41
CA VAL A 27 -10.43 -2.45 -14.80
C VAL A 27 -11.73 -1.66 -14.71
N LEU A 28 -12.03 -1.03 -13.57
CA LEU A 28 -13.33 -0.38 -13.40
C LEU A 28 -13.45 0.94 -14.16
N VAL A 29 -12.38 1.73 -14.23
CA VAL A 29 -12.37 3.02 -14.93
C VAL A 29 -11.99 2.86 -16.40
N GLN A 30 -10.88 2.19 -16.70
CA GLN A 30 -10.35 2.10 -18.07
C GLN A 30 -10.87 0.90 -18.87
N GLY A 31 -11.41 -0.14 -18.21
CA GLY A 31 -11.84 -1.37 -18.89
C GLY A 31 -10.68 -2.20 -19.46
N ASP A 32 -9.44 -1.96 -19.02
CA ASP A 32 -8.23 -2.58 -19.56
C ASP A 32 -7.64 -3.60 -18.56
N LEU A 33 -7.93 -4.88 -18.81
CA LEU A 33 -7.40 -5.98 -18.03
C LEU A 33 -5.88 -6.17 -18.24
N MET A 34 -5.35 -5.84 -19.42
CA MET A 34 -3.92 -5.99 -19.71
C MET A 34 -3.09 -4.92 -18.99
N ALA A 35 -3.61 -3.69 -18.88
CA ALA A 35 -3.04 -2.67 -18.02
C ALA A 35 -3.00 -3.12 -16.54
N PHE A 36 -4.06 -3.78 -16.06
CA PHE A 36 -4.08 -4.35 -14.71
C PHE A 36 -3.02 -5.43 -14.50
N LEU A 37 -2.95 -6.42 -15.41
CA LEU A 37 -2.01 -7.54 -15.29
C LEU A 37 -0.54 -7.09 -15.42
N SER A 38 -0.25 -6.18 -16.35
CA SER A 38 1.09 -5.62 -16.52
C SER A 38 1.52 -4.80 -15.30
N ALA A 39 0.61 -4.04 -14.68
CA ALA A 39 0.89 -3.34 -13.43
C ALA A 39 1.21 -4.31 -12.29
N LEU A 40 0.46 -5.41 -12.15
CA LEU A 40 0.76 -6.44 -11.15
C LEU A 40 2.11 -7.15 -11.38
N ALA A 41 2.46 -7.39 -12.64
CA ALA A 41 3.77 -7.96 -12.98
C ALA A 41 4.91 -7.01 -12.58
N PHE A 42 4.75 -5.71 -12.84
CA PHE A 42 5.71 -4.69 -12.39
C PHE A 42 5.80 -4.62 -10.86
N ASP A 43 4.66 -4.58 -10.17
CA ASP A 43 4.58 -4.55 -8.71
C ASP A 43 5.23 -5.80 -8.09
N THR A 44 5.17 -6.95 -8.76
CA THR A 44 5.84 -8.19 -8.31
C THR A 44 7.35 -8.03 -8.30
N LEU A 45 7.93 -7.49 -9.37
CA LEU A 45 9.37 -7.23 -9.46
C LEU A 45 9.81 -6.20 -8.41
N TYR A 46 9.05 -5.13 -8.26
CA TYR A 46 9.28 -4.12 -7.23
C TYR A 46 9.23 -4.73 -5.83
N LEU A 47 8.20 -5.52 -5.50
CA LEU A 47 8.05 -6.17 -4.21
C LEU A 47 9.17 -7.17 -3.91
N GLY A 48 9.73 -7.83 -4.93
CA GLY A 48 10.92 -8.66 -4.78
C GLY A 48 12.13 -7.86 -4.29
N LEU A 49 12.37 -6.68 -4.89
CA LEU A 49 13.44 -5.78 -4.44
C LEU A 49 13.16 -5.21 -3.05
N VAL A 50 11.93 -4.75 -2.79
CA VAL A 50 11.52 -4.24 -1.48
C VAL A 50 11.70 -5.32 -0.40
N TYR A 51 11.31 -6.58 -0.69
CA TYR A 51 11.50 -7.69 0.25
C TYR A 51 12.97 -7.85 0.63
N LEU A 52 13.88 -7.84 -0.34
CA LEU A 52 15.32 -7.97 -0.08
C LEU A 52 15.81 -6.86 0.86
N LEU A 53 15.47 -5.60 0.55
CA LEU A 53 15.86 -4.45 1.37
C LEU A 53 15.23 -4.51 2.77
N CYS A 54 13.95 -4.86 2.83
CA CYS A 54 13.20 -5.00 4.07
C CYS A 54 13.80 -6.09 4.97
N HIS A 55 14.15 -7.23 4.39
CA HIS A 55 14.78 -8.35 5.10
C HIS A 55 16.13 -7.96 5.71
N LEU A 56 16.95 -7.21 4.97
CA LEU A 56 18.23 -6.67 5.48
C LEU A 56 18.01 -5.69 6.65
N MET A 57 16.96 -4.87 6.58
CA MET A 57 16.64 -3.86 7.61
C MET A 57 15.80 -4.40 8.78
N LEU A 58 15.30 -5.63 8.70
CA LEU A 58 14.26 -6.14 9.60
C LEU A 58 14.68 -6.09 11.07
N ARG A 59 15.93 -6.44 11.38
CA ARG A 59 16.48 -6.39 12.75
C ARG A 59 16.45 -4.97 13.34
N TRP A 60 16.74 -3.96 12.52
CA TRP A 60 16.69 -2.56 12.95
C TRP A 60 15.25 -2.07 13.10
N LEU A 61 14.35 -2.48 12.21
CA LEU A 61 12.94 -2.12 12.26
C LEU A 61 12.23 -2.73 13.49
N GLN A 62 12.59 -3.95 13.88
CA GLN A 62 12.10 -4.61 15.08
C GLN A 62 12.53 -3.89 16.37
N THR A 63 13.81 -3.49 16.45
CA THR A 63 14.39 -2.86 17.65
C THR A 63 14.10 -1.36 17.74
N ARG A 64 13.95 -0.68 16.60
CA ARG A 64 13.72 0.77 16.52
C ARG A 64 12.44 1.08 15.75
N PRO A 65 11.26 0.94 16.37
CA PRO A 65 9.97 1.11 15.68
C PRO A 65 9.73 2.53 15.14
N ARG A 66 10.46 3.55 15.61
CA ARG A 66 10.42 4.89 14.99
C ARG A 66 10.92 4.86 13.53
N LEU A 67 11.78 3.90 13.18
CA LEU A 67 12.25 3.71 11.81
C LEU A 67 11.16 3.24 10.87
N VAL A 68 10.00 2.76 11.35
CA VAL A 68 8.87 2.40 10.49
C VAL A 68 8.27 3.63 9.79
N LEU A 69 8.28 4.80 10.45
CA LEU A 69 7.88 6.06 9.82
C LEU A 69 8.85 6.46 8.72
N ALA A 70 10.16 6.40 9.00
CA ALA A 70 11.19 6.66 8.02
C ALA A 70 11.14 5.67 6.85
N TYR A 71 10.87 4.40 7.13
CA TYR A 71 10.67 3.35 6.13
C TYR A 71 9.51 3.70 5.20
N ALA A 72 8.33 4.03 5.75
CA ALA A 72 7.17 4.42 4.95
C ALA A 72 7.47 5.65 4.09
N ALA A 73 8.16 6.65 4.65
CA ALA A 73 8.56 7.84 3.92
C ALA A 73 9.54 7.55 2.78
N VAL A 74 10.58 6.74 3.03
CA VAL A 74 11.57 6.36 2.02
C VAL A 74 10.91 5.60 0.88
N PHE A 75 10.11 4.57 1.17
CA PHE A 75 9.49 3.79 0.10
C PHE A 75 8.37 4.55 -0.63
N GLY A 76 7.66 5.46 0.04
CA GLY A 76 6.74 6.38 -0.63
C GLY A 76 7.47 7.33 -1.58
N LEU A 77 8.61 7.90 -1.18
CA LEU A 77 9.43 8.77 -2.03
C LEU A 77 10.08 8.02 -3.19
N VAL A 78 10.63 6.83 -2.95
CA VAL A 78 11.19 5.97 -4.00
C VAL A 78 10.12 5.63 -5.03
N GLY A 79 8.92 5.29 -4.57
CA GLY A 79 7.77 5.07 -5.44
C GLY A 79 7.39 6.30 -6.28
N LEU A 80 7.39 7.50 -5.69
CA LEU A 80 7.22 8.73 -6.46
C LEU A 80 8.32 8.91 -7.51
N MET A 81 9.57 8.59 -7.20
CA MET A 81 10.64 8.64 -8.20
C MET A 81 10.39 7.65 -9.35
N VAL A 82 9.88 6.45 -9.06
CA VAL A 82 9.45 5.49 -10.09
C VAL A 82 8.34 6.09 -10.96
N GLU A 83 7.31 6.67 -10.34
CA GLU A 83 6.23 7.35 -11.08
C GLU A 83 6.77 8.47 -11.97
N TRP A 84 7.67 9.31 -11.44
CA TRP A 84 8.15 10.48 -12.16
C TRP A 84 9.07 10.13 -13.32
N PHE A 85 9.99 9.19 -13.12
CA PHE A 85 11.07 8.92 -14.08
C PHE A 85 10.83 7.68 -14.95
N VAL A 86 10.08 6.68 -14.45
CA VAL A 86 9.80 5.44 -15.19
C VAL A 86 8.42 5.50 -15.84
N VAL A 87 7.41 5.94 -15.10
CA VAL A 87 6.02 6.02 -15.60
C VAL A 87 5.76 7.35 -16.32
N ASN A 88 6.63 8.35 -16.13
CA ASN A 88 6.47 9.71 -16.66
C ASN A 88 5.20 10.43 -16.14
N ASN A 89 4.83 10.16 -14.90
CA ASN A 89 3.66 10.71 -14.20
C ASN A 89 4.05 11.76 -13.15
N SER A 90 4.98 12.64 -13.52
CA SER A 90 5.51 13.69 -12.64
C SER A 90 4.59 14.91 -12.55
N PRO A 91 4.73 15.77 -11.52
CA PRO A 91 3.95 17.01 -11.40
C PRO A 91 4.16 17.99 -12.57
N TRP A 92 5.32 17.95 -13.22
CA TRP A 92 5.63 18.83 -14.35
C TRP A 92 5.12 18.28 -15.69
N THR A 93 5.04 16.96 -15.85
CA THR A 93 4.47 16.33 -17.05
C THR A 93 2.96 16.17 -16.94
N ASN A 94 2.45 15.88 -15.74
CA ASN A 94 1.04 15.71 -15.42
C ASN A 94 0.67 16.46 -14.12
N PRO A 95 0.38 17.78 -14.21
CA PRO A 95 0.03 18.59 -13.05
C PRO A 95 -1.24 18.13 -12.30
N GLY A 96 -2.10 17.34 -12.95
CA GLY A 96 -3.31 16.78 -12.36
C GLY A 96 -3.09 15.47 -11.60
N ALA A 97 -1.87 14.91 -11.61
CA ALA A 97 -1.57 13.68 -10.90
C ALA A 97 -1.55 13.88 -9.38
N ASP A 98 -2.34 13.08 -8.67
CA ASP A 98 -2.37 13.11 -7.21
C ASP A 98 -1.13 12.48 -6.58
N GLN A 99 -0.15 13.35 -6.29
CA GLN A 99 1.13 12.94 -5.70
C GLN A 99 0.99 12.37 -4.29
N PHE A 100 -0.02 12.82 -3.52
CA PHE A 100 -0.22 12.32 -2.16
C PHE A 100 -0.79 10.91 -2.18
N GLY A 101 -1.77 10.66 -3.06
CA GLY A 101 -2.32 9.32 -3.29
C GLY A 101 -1.24 8.35 -3.79
N LEU A 102 -0.44 8.76 -4.77
CA LEU A 102 0.66 7.94 -5.30
C LEU A 102 1.70 7.63 -4.22
N PHE A 103 2.15 8.63 -3.46
CA PHE A 103 3.06 8.43 -2.34
C PHE A 103 2.50 7.41 -1.34
N ALA A 104 1.23 7.56 -0.96
CA ALA A 104 0.59 6.68 0.01
C ALA A 104 0.44 5.26 -0.52
N GLN A 105 0.11 5.10 -1.81
CA GLN A 105 0.03 3.81 -2.47
C GLN A 105 1.39 3.08 -2.41
N TRP A 106 2.46 3.76 -2.81
CA TRP A 106 3.82 3.19 -2.80
C TRP A 106 4.32 2.88 -1.39
N ALA A 107 4.01 3.75 -0.42
CA ALA A 107 4.31 3.50 0.99
C ALA A 107 3.53 2.28 1.53
N CYS A 108 2.23 2.16 1.24
CA CYS A 108 1.41 1.02 1.64
C CYS A 108 1.87 -0.30 1.01
N LEU A 109 2.33 -0.25 -0.25
CA LEU A 109 2.82 -1.42 -0.98
C LEU A 109 3.99 -2.10 -0.25
N SER A 110 4.86 -1.33 0.42
CA SER A 110 5.96 -1.86 1.22
C SER A 110 5.61 -2.04 2.70
N LEU A 111 4.73 -1.20 3.25
CA LEU A 111 4.41 -1.15 4.68
C LEU A 111 3.46 -2.27 5.11
N VAL A 112 2.43 -2.57 4.33
CA VAL A 112 1.49 -3.66 4.60
C VAL A 112 2.22 -5.01 4.75
N PRO A 113 3.07 -5.43 3.79
CA PRO A 113 3.77 -6.71 3.93
C PRO A 113 4.82 -6.69 5.05
N LEU A 114 5.43 -5.54 5.35
CA LEU A 114 6.28 -5.38 6.54
C LEU A 114 5.52 -5.64 7.85
N MET A 115 4.26 -5.22 7.98
CA MET A 115 3.44 -5.55 9.17
C MET A 115 3.22 -7.07 9.31
N GLY A 116 3.24 -7.80 8.20
CA GLY A 116 3.35 -9.25 8.14
C GLY A 116 4.60 -9.77 8.85
N LEU A 117 5.77 -9.32 8.39
CA LEU A 117 7.08 -9.74 8.91
C LEU A 117 7.34 -9.33 10.37
N LEU A 118 6.77 -8.19 10.81
CA LEU A 118 6.85 -7.75 12.20
C LEU A 118 5.85 -8.48 13.12
N GLU A 119 5.08 -9.44 12.60
CA GLU A 119 4.06 -10.22 13.31
C GLU A 119 3.04 -9.36 14.09
N ARG A 120 2.72 -8.16 13.57
CA ARG A 120 1.81 -7.20 14.22
C ARG A 120 0.35 -7.55 13.95
N ARG A 121 -0.15 -8.60 14.59
CA ARG A 121 -1.52 -9.13 14.41
C ARG A 121 -2.61 -8.06 14.50
N GLY A 122 -2.53 -7.15 15.47
CA GLY A 122 -3.52 -6.07 15.63
C GLY A 122 -3.60 -5.14 14.40
N VAL A 123 -2.46 -4.83 13.80
CA VAL A 123 -2.36 -4.01 12.57
C VAL A 123 -2.78 -4.83 11.35
N GLN A 124 -2.38 -6.09 11.26
CA GLN A 124 -2.81 -6.99 10.18
C GLN A 124 -4.35 -7.14 10.11
N THR A 125 -5.00 -7.33 11.27
CA THR A 125 -6.47 -7.37 11.34
C THR A 125 -7.10 -6.05 10.90
N LEU A 126 -6.49 -4.91 11.23
CA LEU A 126 -6.95 -3.61 10.74
C LEU A 126 -6.84 -3.52 9.22
N ILE A 127 -5.71 -3.93 8.64
CA ILE A 127 -5.48 -3.90 7.20
C ILE A 127 -6.51 -4.75 6.46
N VAL A 128 -6.75 -5.98 6.92
CA VAL A 128 -7.73 -6.88 6.31
C VAL A 128 -9.15 -6.31 6.40
N ARG A 129 -9.56 -5.82 7.58
CA ARG A 129 -10.90 -5.23 7.75
C ARG A 129 -11.08 -3.98 6.90
N PHE A 130 -10.07 -3.12 6.86
CA PHE A 130 -10.07 -1.94 6.00
C PHE A 130 -10.18 -2.33 4.53
N GLY A 131 -9.36 -3.29 4.08
CA GLY A 131 -9.38 -3.78 2.70
C GLY A 131 -10.73 -4.35 2.30
N LEU A 132 -11.35 -5.19 3.14
CA LEU A 132 -12.68 -5.74 2.88
C LEU A 132 -13.74 -4.64 2.80
N PHE A 133 -13.77 -3.73 3.77
CA PHE A 133 -14.69 -2.60 3.78
C PHE A 133 -14.50 -1.73 2.52
N TYR A 134 -13.25 -1.46 2.16
CA TYR A 134 -12.89 -0.65 1.00
C TYR A 134 -13.30 -1.32 -0.32
N VAL A 135 -13.12 -2.63 -0.48
CA VAL A 135 -13.59 -3.38 -1.65
C VAL A 135 -15.11 -3.34 -1.77
N VAL A 136 -15.83 -3.55 -0.66
CA VAL A 136 -17.30 -3.45 -0.66
C VAL A 136 -17.75 -2.05 -1.06
N LEU A 137 -17.14 -1.01 -0.48
CA LEU A 137 -17.46 0.38 -0.82
C LEU A 137 -17.17 0.69 -2.30
N SER A 138 -16.11 0.10 -2.86
CA SER A 138 -15.76 0.25 -4.27
C SER A 138 -16.82 -0.37 -5.17
N LEU A 139 -17.27 -1.59 -4.85
CA LEU A 139 -18.33 -2.27 -5.59
C LEU A 139 -19.66 -1.51 -5.51
N ILE A 140 -19.99 -0.94 -4.35
CA ILE A 140 -21.17 -0.09 -4.19
C ILE A 140 -21.05 1.13 -5.11
N GLY A 141 -19.91 1.82 -5.13
CA GLY A 141 -19.71 2.98 -6.02
C GLY A 141 -19.83 2.62 -7.50
N GLN A 142 -19.27 1.46 -7.90
CA GLN A 142 -19.37 0.96 -9.28
C GLN A 142 -20.83 0.74 -9.71
N LEU A 143 -21.66 0.18 -8.83
CA LEU A 143 -23.06 -0.15 -9.13
C LEU A 143 -24.02 1.04 -8.98
N ALA A 144 -23.77 1.92 -8.00
CA ALA A 144 -24.68 3.00 -7.63
C ALA A 144 -24.48 4.28 -8.43
N LEU A 145 -23.26 4.56 -8.90
CA LEU A 145 -22.94 5.83 -9.56
C LEU A 145 -23.00 5.72 -11.09
N PRO A 146 -23.51 6.74 -11.81
CA PRO A 146 -23.52 6.77 -13.26
C PRO A 146 -22.23 7.35 -13.85
N GLY A 147 -21.81 6.82 -15.00
CA GLY A 147 -20.85 7.43 -15.94
C GLY A 147 -19.67 8.18 -15.30
N THR A 148 -19.64 9.50 -15.49
CA THR A 148 -18.53 10.37 -15.06
C THR A 148 -18.35 10.41 -13.54
N TRP A 149 -19.44 10.37 -12.77
CA TRP A 149 -19.38 10.32 -11.29
C TRP A 149 -18.70 9.05 -10.79
N ARG A 150 -18.92 7.93 -11.47
CA ARG A 150 -18.28 6.65 -11.16
C ARG A 150 -16.76 6.71 -11.36
N SER A 151 -16.31 7.28 -12.48
CA SER A 151 -14.87 7.44 -12.76
C SER A 151 -14.18 8.33 -11.72
N SER A 152 -14.79 9.48 -11.40
CA SER A 152 -14.27 10.40 -10.38
C SER A 152 -14.25 9.75 -9.02
N PHE A 153 -15.32 9.03 -8.64
CA PHE A 153 -15.39 8.30 -7.39
C PHE A 153 -14.21 7.34 -7.24
N HIS A 154 -13.97 6.45 -8.21
CA HIS A 154 -12.86 5.50 -8.13
C HIS A 154 -11.49 6.18 -8.07
N THR A 155 -11.31 7.26 -8.83
CA THR A 155 -10.05 8.02 -8.82
C THR A 155 -9.75 8.60 -7.43
N TYR A 156 -10.71 9.32 -6.83
CA TYR A 156 -10.52 9.90 -5.49
C TYR A 156 -10.51 8.83 -4.39
N MET A 157 -11.29 7.77 -4.54
CA MET A 157 -11.37 6.69 -3.57
C MET A 157 -10.03 5.99 -3.42
N VAL A 158 -9.31 5.74 -4.51
CA VAL A 158 -7.95 5.16 -4.47
C VAL A 158 -7.00 6.03 -3.65
N SER A 159 -6.95 7.33 -3.95
CA SER A 159 -6.12 8.29 -3.24
C SER A 159 -6.43 8.37 -1.75
N ILE A 160 -7.70 8.61 -1.41
CA ILE A 160 -8.16 8.72 -0.03
C ILE A 160 -7.98 7.39 0.70
N GLY A 161 -8.23 6.27 0.00
CA GLY A 161 -8.10 4.91 0.52
C GLY A 161 -6.68 4.60 0.97
N TYR A 162 -5.68 4.85 0.13
CA TYR A 162 -4.28 4.62 0.50
C TYR A 162 -3.79 5.61 1.57
N LEU A 163 -4.19 6.88 1.51
CA LEU A 163 -3.86 7.85 2.56
C LEU A 163 -4.44 7.43 3.92
N ALA A 164 -5.71 7.00 3.94
CA ALA A 164 -6.37 6.51 5.13
C ALA A 164 -5.71 5.23 5.64
N LEU A 165 -5.41 4.27 4.76
CA LEU A 165 -4.74 3.02 5.13
C LEU A 165 -3.36 3.30 5.74
N LEU A 166 -2.55 4.15 5.11
CA LEU A 166 -1.24 4.56 5.60
C LEU A 166 -1.35 5.19 6.99
N ALA A 167 -2.24 6.17 7.15
CA ALA A 167 -2.45 6.86 8.42
C ALA A 167 -2.90 5.88 9.52
N LEU A 168 -3.87 5.00 9.22
CA LEU A 168 -4.39 4.03 10.18
C LEU A 168 -3.33 3.01 10.60
N ILE A 169 -2.52 2.51 9.66
CA ILE A 169 -1.40 1.61 9.97
C ILE A 169 -0.42 2.30 10.91
N LEU A 170 0.03 3.52 10.58
CA LEU A 170 1.01 4.25 11.37
C LEU A 170 0.48 4.62 12.76
N VAL A 171 -0.75 5.14 12.85
CA VAL A 171 -1.38 5.49 14.14
C VAL A 171 -1.54 4.26 15.01
N LYS A 172 -2.07 3.16 14.47
CA LYS A 172 -2.25 1.93 15.24
C LYS A 172 -0.92 1.33 15.68
N PHE A 173 0.07 1.29 14.78
CA PHE A 173 1.40 0.79 15.10
C PHE A 173 2.07 1.58 16.23
N LEU A 174 1.93 2.91 16.23
CA LEU A 174 2.48 3.77 17.28
C LEU A 174 1.74 3.60 18.63
N ARG A 175 0.41 3.43 18.61
CA ARG A 175 -0.39 3.19 19.82
C ARG A 175 -0.12 1.83 20.46
N ASP A 176 -0.08 0.75 19.67
CA ASP A 176 0.21 -0.60 20.16
C ASP A 176 1.59 -0.65 20.85
N LYS A 177 2.55 0.17 20.38
CA LYS A 177 3.87 0.32 21.01
C LYS A 177 3.79 1.00 22.38
N GLN A 178 3.01 2.08 22.52
CA GLN A 178 2.87 2.79 23.79
C GLN A 178 2.29 1.87 24.87
N ALA A 179 1.23 1.12 24.53
CA ALA A 179 0.60 0.16 25.42
C ALA A 179 1.57 -0.95 25.89
N THR A 180 2.47 -1.41 25.01
CA THR A 180 3.48 -2.42 25.38
C THR A 180 4.52 -1.86 26.37
N LYS A 181 4.90 -0.58 26.21
CA LYS A 181 5.90 0.07 27.07
C LYS A 181 5.36 0.38 28.47
N GLU A 182 4.06 0.66 28.60
CA GLU A 182 3.40 0.88 29.90
C GLU A 182 3.20 -0.43 30.69
N ALA A 183 3.15 -1.57 30.01
CA ALA A 183 2.96 -2.88 30.63
C ALA A 183 4.26 -3.55 31.14
N THR A 184 5.43 -2.94 30.92
CA THR A 184 6.73 -3.44 31.41
C THR A 184 7.39 -2.38 32.31
N PRO A 185 7.36 -2.55 33.65
CA PRO A 185 8.01 -1.64 34.59
C PRO A 185 9.54 -1.72 34.56
#